data_AF-A0A5R2N172-F1
#
_entry.id   AF-A0A5R2N172-F1
#
_cell.length_a   1.000
_cell.length_b   1.000
_cell.length_c   1.000
_cell.angle_alpha   90.00
_cell.angle_beta   90.00
_cell.angle_gamma   90.00
#
_symmetry.space_group_name_H-M   'P 1'
#
loop_
_entity.id
_entity.type
_entity.pdbx_description
1 polymer ?
#
loop_
_entity_poly.entity_id
_entity_poly.type
_entity_poly.pdbx_seq_one_letter_code
_entity_poly.pdbx_strand_id
1 'polypeptide(L)'
;LMRVRATSLNRRDTMILNGTYPLTPRAGIVPLSDGAGEVVAIGDAVTRFAVGERVTGSYFARWIDGRINAGLIDQLGCTLDGMLGEYAVLDEQWAVRLPEHLDWHEAATFTCAGLTAWSALTGADAPKPGQWVLVIGSGGV
;
A
#
# COMPACT_ATOMS: atom_id res chain seq x y z
N LEU A 1 -11.01 -10.88 3.96
CA LEU A 1 -9.83 -11.68 4.32
C LEU A 1 -9.05 -12.00 3.05
N MET A 2 -7.78 -11.63 3.00
CA MET A 2 -6.88 -11.90 1.89
C MET A 2 -5.81 -12.90 2.32
N ARG A 3 -5.47 -13.86 1.47
CA ARG A 3 -4.25 -14.65 1.58
C ARG A 3 -3.10 -13.90 0.91
N VAL A 4 -2.09 -13.53 1.68
CA VAL A 4 -0.92 -12.80 1.17
C VAL A 4 -0.07 -13.76 0.34
N ARG A 5 0.33 -13.32 -0.85
CA ARG A 5 1.17 -14.09 -1.78
C ARG A 5 2.59 -13.53 -1.86
N ALA A 6 2.73 -12.21 -1.72
CA ALA A 6 4.02 -11.52 -1.66
C ALA A 6 3.89 -10.22 -0.87
N THR A 7 5.01 -9.76 -0.33
CA THR A 7 5.17 -8.47 0.37
C THR A 7 6.43 -7.78 -0.11
N SER A 8 6.45 -6.44 -0.11
CA SER A 8 7.66 -5.67 -0.37
C SER A 8 8.09 -4.85 0.84
N LEU A 9 9.40 -4.63 0.94
CA LEU A 9 10.00 -3.78 1.96
C LEU A 9 10.14 -2.36 1.45
N ASN A 10 9.94 -1.39 2.35
CA ASN A 10 10.13 0.02 2.10
C ASN A 10 11.04 0.66 3.14
N ARG A 11 11.65 1.81 2.83
CA ARG A 11 12.55 2.52 3.75
C ARG A 11 11.91 2.80 5.12
N ARG A 12 10.60 3.06 5.13
CA ARG A 12 9.80 3.30 6.34
C ARG A 12 9.84 2.13 7.32
N ASP A 13 9.94 0.89 6.85
CA ASP A 13 9.85 -0.28 7.73
C ASP A 13 11.07 -0.30 8.66
N THR A 14 12.25 0.01 8.13
CA THR A 14 13.46 0.25 8.93
C THR A 14 13.33 1.48 9.83
N MET A 15 12.66 2.55 9.39
CA MET A 15 12.43 3.72 10.26
C MET A 15 11.54 3.38 11.46
N ILE A 16 10.49 2.58 11.25
CA ILE A 16 9.57 2.11 12.29
C ILE A 16 10.34 1.23 13.28
N LEU A 17 11.09 0.25 12.78
CA LEU A 17 11.93 -0.63 13.62
C LEU A 17 12.94 0.17 14.45
N ASN A 18 13.50 1.23 13.90
CA ASN A 18 14.48 2.08 14.58
C ASN A 18 13.85 3.20 15.43
N GLY A 19 12.52 3.29 15.52
CA GLY A 19 11.83 4.33 16.29
C GLY A 19 12.01 5.76 15.75
N THR A 20 12.34 5.90 14.46
CA THR A 20 12.58 7.18 13.78
C THR A 20 11.47 7.56 12.81
N TYR A 21 10.44 6.73 12.69
CA TYR A 21 9.28 7.03 11.85
C TYR A 21 8.41 8.13 12.49
N PRO A 22 7.93 9.14 11.73
CA PRO A 22 7.17 10.26 12.30
C PRO A 22 5.84 9.86 12.93
N LEU A 23 5.24 8.77 12.45
CA LEU A 23 3.99 8.24 13.00
C LEU A 23 4.30 7.14 14.01
N THR A 24 3.71 7.24 15.19
CA THR A 24 3.89 6.22 16.24
C THR A 24 3.18 4.93 15.84
N PRO A 25 3.90 3.80 15.71
CA PRO A 25 3.27 2.52 15.42
C PRO A 25 2.41 2.05 16.60
N ARG A 26 1.29 1.39 16.31
CA ARG A 26 0.48 0.71 17.32
C ARG A 26 1.28 -0.46 17.91
N ALA A 27 1.20 -0.68 19.21
CA ALA A 27 1.84 -1.82 19.85
C ALA A 27 1.30 -3.15 19.29
N GLY A 28 2.20 -4.10 19.01
CA GLY A 28 1.86 -5.42 18.49
C GLY A 28 1.36 -5.44 17.04
N ILE A 29 1.64 -4.40 16.26
CA ILE A 29 1.26 -4.33 14.85
C ILE A 29 1.97 -5.42 14.03
N VAL A 30 1.26 -6.01 13.06
CA VAL A 30 1.92 -6.76 11.97
C VAL A 30 2.67 -5.75 11.08
N PRO A 31 3.97 -5.92 10.78
CA PRO A 31 4.73 -4.93 10.01
C PRO A 31 4.47 -5.03 8.49
N LEU A 32 5.10 -4.11 7.74
CA LEU A 32 5.07 -3.92 6.28
C LEU A 32 3.71 -3.41 5.77
N SER A 33 3.73 -2.29 5.05
CA SER A 33 2.51 -1.74 4.41
C SER A 33 2.10 -2.52 3.17
N ASP A 34 3.07 -3.07 2.45
CA ASP A 34 2.90 -3.52 1.08
C ASP A 34 2.73 -5.03 0.99
N GLY A 35 1.70 -5.46 0.27
CA GLY A 35 1.47 -6.87 0.00
C GLY A 35 0.40 -7.12 -1.05
N ALA A 36 0.62 -8.13 -1.87
CA ALA A 36 -0.30 -8.57 -2.91
C ALA A 36 -0.84 -9.95 -2.55
N GLY A 37 -2.13 -10.18 -2.82
CA GLY A 37 -2.75 -11.43 -2.49
C GLY A 37 -4.10 -11.68 -3.16
N GLU A 38 -4.78 -12.69 -2.66
CA GLU A 38 -6.05 -13.19 -3.19
C GLU A 38 -7.11 -13.15 -2.10
N VAL A 39 -8.32 -12.70 -2.43
CA VAL A 39 -9.46 -12.72 -1.51
C VAL A 39 -9.88 -14.16 -1.26
N VAL A 40 -9.83 -14.61 0.00
CA VAL A 40 -10.22 -15.99 0.39
C VAL A 40 -11.52 -16.06 1.18
N ALA A 41 -11.94 -14.94 1.77
CA ALA A 41 -13.25 -14.80 2.39
C ALA A 41 -13.67 -13.33 2.44
N ILE A 42 -14.97 -13.07 2.40
CA ILE A 42 -15.56 -11.74 2.52
C ILE A 42 -16.56 -11.72 3.69
N GLY A 43 -16.78 -10.54 4.27
CA GLY A 43 -17.85 -10.35 5.26
C GLY A 43 -19.20 -10.12 4.58
N ASP A 44 -20.29 -10.33 5.30
CA ASP A 44 -21.66 -10.27 4.75
C ASP A 44 -22.04 -8.92 4.13
N ALA A 45 -21.40 -7.83 4.57
CA ALA A 45 -21.65 -6.47 4.08
C ALA A 45 -20.71 -6.05 2.92
N VAL A 46 -19.73 -6.88 2.54
CA VAL A 46 -18.77 -6.54 1.48
C VAL A 46 -19.44 -6.62 0.12
N THR A 47 -19.24 -5.60 -0.71
CA THR A 47 -19.87 -5.51 -2.05
C THR A 47 -18.88 -5.26 -3.18
N ARG A 48 -17.68 -4.76 -2.88
CA ARG A 48 -16.66 -4.37 -3.89
C ARG A 48 -15.84 -5.53 -4.45
N PHE A 49 -15.81 -6.67 -3.76
CA PHE A 49 -14.91 -7.80 -4.08
C PHE A 49 -15.61 -9.14 -3.96
N ALA A 50 -15.12 -10.12 -4.72
CA ALA A 50 -15.48 -11.52 -4.61
C ALA A 50 -14.27 -12.38 -4.20
N VAL A 51 -14.54 -13.58 -3.68
CA VAL A 51 -13.49 -14.60 -3.44
C VAL A 51 -12.81 -14.95 -4.76
N GLY A 52 -11.48 -15.07 -4.73
CA GLY A 52 -10.62 -15.32 -5.89
C GLY A 52 -10.07 -14.05 -6.55
N GLU A 53 -10.58 -12.86 -6.23
CA GLU A 53 -10.03 -11.62 -6.78
C GLU A 53 -8.62 -11.33 -6.26
N ARG A 54 -7.77 -10.82 -7.15
CA ARG A 54 -6.39 -10.37 -6.84
C ARG A 54 -6.44 -8.95 -6.30
N VAL A 55 -5.97 -8.74 -5.08
CA VAL A 55 -6.07 -7.44 -4.41
C VAL A 55 -4.80 -7.08 -3.65
N THR A 56 -4.68 -5.80 -3.33
CA THR A 56 -3.67 -5.22 -2.45
C THR A 56 -4.32 -4.21 -1.50
N GLY A 57 -3.62 -3.83 -0.44
CA GLY A 57 -4.05 -2.78 0.49
C GLY A 57 -3.52 -1.40 0.11
N SER A 58 -4.33 -0.35 0.24
CA SER A 58 -3.94 1.04 0.07
C SER A 58 -3.00 1.48 1.20
N TYR A 59 -1.89 2.12 0.85
CA TYR A 59 -0.89 2.58 1.82
C TYR A 59 -1.49 3.45 2.93
N PHE A 60 -2.20 4.51 2.54
CA PHE A 60 -3.04 5.31 3.44
C PHE A 60 -4.46 4.74 3.38
N ALA A 61 -4.77 3.80 4.26
CA ALA A 61 -5.97 2.96 4.17
C ALA A 61 -7.28 3.77 4.07
N ARG A 62 -7.37 4.91 4.77
CA ARG A 62 -8.57 5.75 4.82
C ARG A 62 -8.59 6.87 3.79
N TRP A 63 -7.50 7.11 3.07
CA TRP A 63 -7.42 8.19 2.09
C TRP A 63 -7.88 7.69 0.71
N ILE A 64 -9.14 7.98 0.38
CA ILE A 64 -9.72 7.60 -0.90
C ILE A 64 -9.32 8.58 -2.02
N ASP A 65 -9.46 9.88 -1.76
CA ASP A 65 -9.10 10.94 -2.71
C ASP A 65 -8.95 12.30 -1.99
N GLY A 66 -8.54 13.33 -2.72
CA GLY A 66 -8.48 14.71 -2.30
C GLY A 66 -7.26 15.03 -1.45
N ARG A 67 -7.29 16.16 -0.74
CA ARG A 67 -6.16 16.59 0.09
C ARG A 67 -6.09 15.77 1.37
N ILE A 68 -4.93 15.16 1.63
CA ILE A 68 -4.68 14.46 2.89
C ILE A 68 -4.79 15.42 4.09
N ASN A 69 -5.32 14.91 5.20
CA ASN A 69 -5.42 15.61 6.47
C ASN A 69 -5.21 14.61 7.63
N ALA A 70 -5.08 15.12 8.85
CA ALA A 70 -4.75 14.30 10.03
C ALA A 70 -5.72 13.16 10.31
N GLY A 71 -6.98 13.23 9.87
CA GLY A 71 -7.95 12.14 10.03
C GLY A 71 -7.79 10.98 9.03
N LEU A 72 -6.92 11.12 8.03
CA LEU A 72 -6.78 10.17 6.93
C LEU A 72 -5.38 9.52 6.86
N ILE A 73 -4.54 9.73 7.87
CA ILE A 73 -3.13 9.28 7.86
C ILE A 73 -2.91 7.84 8.37
N ASP A 74 -3.99 7.07 8.55
CA ASP A 74 -3.89 5.68 8.97
C ASP A 74 -3.15 4.84 7.91
N GLN A 75 -2.17 4.05 8.35
CA GLN A 75 -1.27 3.31 7.49
C GLN A 75 -1.19 1.84 7.89
N LEU A 76 -1.26 0.98 6.88
CA LEU A 76 -0.93 -0.44 7.01
C LEU A 76 0.53 -0.60 7.44
N GLY A 77 0.79 -1.56 8.32
CA GLY A 77 2.11 -1.80 8.88
C GLY A 77 2.62 -0.66 9.78
N CYS A 78 1.72 0.16 10.34
CA CYS A 78 2.06 1.18 11.33
C CYS A 78 0.90 1.42 12.33
N THR A 79 -0.19 2.05 11.93
CA THR A 79 -1.37 2.25 12.79
C THR A 79 -2.40 1.13 12.62
N LEU A 80 -2.41 0.49 11.44
CA LEU A 80 -3.20 -0.69 11.09
C LEU A 80 -2.29 -1.88 10.82
N ASP A 81 -2.80 -3.10 11.00
CA ASP A 81 -2.01 -4.31 10.75
C ASP A 81 -1.55 -4.37 9.29
N GLY A 82 -0.29 -4.72 9.11
CA GLY A 82 0.37 -4.79 7.83
C GLY A 82 0.21 -6.14 7.14
N MET A 83 1.16 -6.41 6.26
CA MET A 83 1.08 -7.49 5.28
C MET A 83 2.08 -8.62 5.54
N LEU A 84 2.99 -8.49 6.51
CA LEU A 84 3.96 -9.55 6.85
C LEU A 84 3.31 -10.70 7.64
N GLY A 85 2.48 -11.48 6.95
CA GLY A 85 1.81 -12.67 7.46
C GLY A 85 1.19 -13.49 6.32
N GLU A 86 0.66 -14.68 6.63
CA GLU A 86 0.01 -15.52 5.61
C GLU A 86 -1.36 -14.97 5.17
N TYR A 87 -2.01 -14.21 6.05
CA TYR A 87 -3.32 -13.59 5.82
C TYR A 87 -3.34 -12.16 6.35
N ALA A 88 -4.12 -11.32 5.68
CA ALA A 88 -4.40 -9.95 6.11
C ALA A 88 -5.91 -9.68 6.05
N VAL A 89 -6.40 -8.91 7.03
CA VAL A 89 -7.79 -8.43 7.07
C VAL A 89 -7.80 -6.98 6.62
N LEU A 90 -8.55 -6.69 5.56
CA LEU A 90 -8.74 -5.36 5.02
C LEU A 90 -10.23 -5.05 5.02
N ASP A 91 -10.57 -3.81 5.36
CA ASP A 91 -11.85 -3.22 4.97
C ASP A 91 -11.90 -3.12 3.44
N GLU A 92 -13.08 -3.32 2.83
CA GLU A 92 -13.20 -3.23 1.37
C GLU A 92 -12.83 -1.84 0.85
N GLN A 93 -12.96 -0.80 1.67
CA GLN A 93 -12.55 0.56 1.29
C GLN A 93 -11.04 0.73 1.21
N TRP A 94 -10.28 -0.14 1.88
CA TRP A 94 -8.82 -0.09 1.92
C TRP A 94 -8.19 -0.96 0.84
N ALA A 95 -8.96 -1.79 0.14
CA ALA A 95 -8.45 -2.70 -0.86
C ALA A 95 -8.58 -2.14 -2.28
N VAL A 96 -7.67 -2.54 -3.16
CA VAL A 96 -7.67 -2.20 -4.59
C VAL A 96 -7.38 -3.46 -5.41
N ARG A 97 -8.03 -3.60 -6.58
CA ARG A 97 -7.77 -4.71 -7.50
C ARG A 97 -6.41 -4.58 -8.15
N LEU A 98 -5.72 -5.71 -8.28
CA LEU A 98 -4.43 -5.79 -8.95
C LEU A 98 -4.60 -6.07 -10.45
N PRO A 99 -3.75 -5.51 -11.33
CA PRO A 99 -3.70 -5.88 -12.74
C PRO A 99 -3.38 -7.36 -12.93
N GLU A 100 -4.08 -8.03 -13.85
CA GLU A 100 -3.92 -9.48 -14.08
C GLU A 100 -2.55 -9.86 -14.66
N HIS A 101 -1.91 -8.95 -15.40
CA HIS A 101 -0.66 -9.23 -16.12
C HIS A 101 0.59 -9.20 -15.23
N LEU A 102 0.48 -8.70 -13.99
CA LEU A 102 1.60 -8.66 -13.05
C LEU A 102 1.66 -9.95 -12.25
N ASP A 103 2.85 -10.41 -11.92
CA ASP A 103 3.02 -11.46 -10.90
C ASP A 103 2.80 -10.91 -9.48
N TRP A 104 2.84 -11.78 -8.47
CA TRP A 104 2.61 -11.36 -7.09
C TRP A 104 3.72 -10.45 -6.53
N HIS A 105 4.97 -10.70 -6.91
CA HIS A 105 6.12 -9.93 -6.43
C HIS A 105 6.11 -8.53 -7.04
N GLU A 106 5.87 -8.42 -8.34
CA GLU A 106 5.69 -7.15 -9.05
C GLU A 106 4.53 -6.35 -8.45
N ALA A 107 3.37 -6.99 -8.30
CA ALA A 107 2.16 -6.36 -7.77
C ALA A 107 2.35 -5.80 -6.35
N ALA A 108 3.12 -6.49 -5.50
CA ALA A 108 3.36 -6.05 -4.12
C ALA A 108 4.11 -4.70 -4.06
N THR A 109 4.94 -4.38 -5.05
CA THR A 109 5.79 -3.17 -5.03
C THR A 109 5.04 -1.85 -5.28
N PHE A 110 3.79 -1.89 -5.73
CA PHE A 110 3.09 -0.70 -6.20
C PHE A 110 2.54 0.19 -5.09
N THR A 111 2.21 -0.33 -3.92
CA THR A 111 1.39 0.40 -2.95
C THR A 111 2.13 1.54 -2.25
N CYS A 112 3.43 1.39 -1.99
CA CYS A 112 4.26 2.46 -1.45
C CYS A 112 5.11 3.11 -2.54
N ALA A 113 6.12 2.39 -3.05
CA ALA A 113 7.10 2.96 -3.97
C ALA A 113 6.45 3.39 -5.30
N GLY A 114 5.71 2.48 -5.95
CA GLY A 114 5.02 2.77 -7.21
C GLY A 114 4.04 3.94 -7.09
N LEU A 115 3.19 3.96 -6.06
CA LEU A 115 2.22 5.02 -5.83
C LEU A 115 2.88 6.36 -5.53
N THR A 116 4.00 6.37 -4.79
CA THR A 116 4.75 7.60 -4.50
C THR A 116 5.34 8.18 -5.78
N ALA A 117 5.98 7.34 -6.61
CA ALA A 117 6.53 7.77 -7.90
C ALA A 117 5.42 8.27 -8.84
N TRP A 118 4.31 7.53 -8.93
CA TRP A 118 3.14 7.93 -9.70
C TRP A 118 2.60 9.29 -9.23
N SER A 119 2.32 9.43 -7.93
CA SER A 119 1.79 10.68 -7.37
C SER A 119 2.73 11.87 -7.61
N ALA A 120 4.04 11.68 -7.58
CA ALA A 120 5.02 12.73 -7.85
C ALA A 120 5.02 13.15 -9.33
N LEU A 121 4.78 12.20 -10.24
CA LEU A 121 4.80 12.44 -11.69
C LEU A 121 3.43 12.77 -12.29
N THR A 122 2.33 12.57 -11.55
CA THR A 122 0.97 12.82 -12.02
C THR A 122 0.20 13.80 -11.13
N GLY A 123 0.89 14.47 -10.21
CA GLY A 123 0.31 15.50 -9.35
C GLY A 123 -0.04 16.79 -10.11
N ALA A 124 -0.31 17.86 -9.36
CA ALA A 124 -0.76 19.15 -9.92
C ALA A 124 0.19 19.73 -10.99
N ASP A 125 1.50 19.54 -10.82
CA ASP A 125 2.55 20.04 -11.71
C ASP A 125 3.23 18.90 -12.49
N ALA A 126 2.44 18.00 -13.07
CA ALA A 126 2.95 16.87 -13.84
C ALA A 126 3.84 17.32 -15.03
N PRO A 127 5.01 16.68 -15.25
CA PRO A 127 5.86 16.97 -16.39
C PRO A 127 5.15 16.64 -17.72
N LYS A 128 5.38 17.50 -18.71
CA LYS A 128 4.84 17.40 -20.06
C LYS A 128 5.88 16.77 -21.01
N PRO A 129 5.44 16.20 -22.15
CA PRO A 129 6.35 15.73 -23.18
C PRO A 129 7.38 16.81 -23.58
N GLY A 130 8.66 16.42 -23.62
CA GLY A 130 9.78 17.32 -23.92
C GLY A 130 10.42 18.00 -22.70
N GLN A 131 9.88 17.81 -21.49
CA GLN A 131 10.50 18.30 -20.26
C GLN A 131 11.48 17.27 -19.66
N TRP A 132 12.43 17.78 -18.87
CA TRP A 132 13.42 16.96 -18.18
C TRP A 132 12.95 16.59 -16.77
N VAL A 133 13.19 15.34 -16.38
CA VAL A 133 12.98 14.85 -15.01
C VAL A 133 14.33 14.39 -14.47
N LEU A 134 14.74 14.95 -13.33
CA LEU A 134 15.91 14.49 -12.59
C LEU A 134 15.47 13.48 -11.53
N VAL A 135 15.92 12.23 -11.65
CA VAL A 135 15.74 11.21 -10.63
C VAL A 135 17.01 11.14 -9.79
N ILE A 136 16.88 11.28 -8.46
CA ILE A 136 18.01 11.26 -7.53
C ILE A 136 18.05 9.91 -6.84
N GLY A 137 19.13 9.15 -7.06
CA GLY A 137 19.27 7.77 -6.59
C GLY A 137 18.66 6.75 -7.57
N SER A 138 18.75 5.47 -7.21
CA SER A 138 18.25 4.33 -8.01
C SER A 138 17.55 3.26 -7.16
N GLY A 139 17.11 3.64 -5.96
CA GLY A 139 16.26 2.79 -5.10
C GLY A 139 14.78 2.89 -5.48
N GLY A 140 13.92 2.21 -4.72
CA GLY A 140 12.46 2.30 -4.87
C GLY A 140 11.93 3.69 -4.54
N VAL A 141 12.00 4.08 -3.25
CA VAL A 141 11.82 5.43 -2.68
C VAL A 141 12.54 5.49 -1.34
#